data_AF-A0A975LHQ8-F1
#
_entry.id   AF-A0A975LHQ8-F1
#
_cell.length_a   1.000
_cell.length_b   1.000
_cell.length_c   1.000
_cell.angle_alpha   90.00
_cell.angle_beta   90.00
_cell.angle_gamma   90.00
#
_symmetry.space_group_name_H-M   'P 1'
#
loop_
_entity.id
_entity.type
_entity.pdbx_description
1 polymer ?
#
loop_
_entity_poly.entity_id
_entity_poly.type
_entity_poly.pdbx_seq_one_letter_code
_entity_poly.pdbx_strand_id
1 'polypeptide(L)'
;MNIGYAVVEKFYPQKDYKEISGMNQIEEIISLDYLLCSSCIHTFNDEDAKYIFRSGDFCDFDIFNNLDYLLSKIDNFDGKQVLAVIKEPTQDCGHVSLNHFKFYGYDLLEDCSRRSVLTNCCGLYDPFFSKEVSKYGLIEDYHKAKIIQKWLIENEPSIHCCIWAIFRMEK
;
A
#
# COMPACT_ATOMS: atom_id res chain seq x y z
N MET A 1 1.14 4.06 -17.31
CA MET A 1 1.18 3.58 -15.92
C MET A 1 1.85 4.66 -15.11
N ASN A 2 1.14 5.31 -14.19
CA ASN A 2 1.69 6.42 -13.41
C ASN A 2 2.27 5.84 -12.12
N ILE A 3 3.50 6.23 -11.78
CA ILE A 3 4.16 5.81 -10.56
C ILE A 3 4.02 6.94 -9.54
N GLY A 4 3.49 6.60 -8.38
CA GLY A 4 3.49 7.44 -7.20
C GLY A 4 4.61 7.04 -6.25
N TYR A 5 5.03 7.95 -5.38
CA TYR A 5 6.03 7.73 -4.35
C TYR A 5 5.47 8.21 -3.02
N ALA A 6 5.62 7.42 -1.97
CA ALA A 6 5.18 7.78 -0.63
C ALA A 6 6.25 7.41 0.39
N VAL A 7 6.23 8.10 1.53
CA VAL A 7 7.00 7.72 2.70
C VAL A 7 6.05 7.48 3.84
N VAL A 8 6.12 6.29 4.41
CA VAL A 8 5.25 5.85 5.50
C VAL A 8 6.09 5.24 6.61
N GLU A 9 5.51 5.16 7.80
CA GLU A 9 6.11 4.46 8.92
C GLU A 9 6.19 2.95 8.64
N LYS A 10 7.23 2.32 9.17
CA LYS A 10 7.36 0.87 9.20
C LYS A 10 6.42 0.30 10.26
N PHE A 11 5.74 -0.77 9.92
CA PHE A 11 4.88 -1.48 10.85
C PHE A 11 5.36 -2.92 11.05
N TYR A 12 5.65 -3.25 12.30
CA TYR A 12 6.00 -4.60 12.74
C TYR A 12 4.88 -5.12 13.66
N PRO A 13 4.05 -6.06 13.17
CA PRO A 13 2.93 -6.58 13.96
C PRO A 13 3.35 -7.12 15.32
N GLN A 14 2.71 -6.62 16.36
CA GLN A 14 2.85 -7.12 17.73
C GLN A 14 2.00 -8.39 17.94
N LYS A 15 2.20 -9.06 19.07
CA LYS A 15 1.55 -10.34 19.38
C LYS A 15 0.03 -10.24 19.40
N ASP A 16 -0.50 -9.17 19.98
CA ASP A 16 -1.92 -8.85 20.03
C ASP A 16 -2.53 -8.69 18.64
N TYR A 17 -1.87 -7.97 17.72
CA TYR A 17 -2.31 -7.88 16.33
C TYR A 17 -2.42 -9.28 15.69
N LYS A 18 -1.41 -10.14 15.88
CA LYS A 18 -1.40 -11.48 15.30
C LYS A 18 -2.49 -12.38 15.88
N GLU A 19 -2.74 -12.25 17.19
CA GLU A 19 -3.82 -12.97 17.88
C GLU A 19 -5.21 -12.52 17.38
N ILE A 20 -5.42 -11.21 17.18
CA ILE A 20 -6.69 -10.65 16.74
C ILE A 20 -6.95 -10.95 15.25
N SER A 21 -5.93 -10.77 14.39
CA SER A 21 -6.06 -10.95 12.95
C SER A 21 -5.96 -12.40 12.49
N GLY A 22 -5.39 -13.30 13.31
CA GLY A 22 -5.04 -14.66 12.91
C GLY A 22 -3.87 -14.74 11.92
N MET A 23 -3.30 -13.61 11.49
CA MET A 23 -2.26 -13.53 10.46
C MET A 23 -0.85 -13.70 11.06
N ASN A 24 -0.59 -14.90 11.58
CA ASN A 24 0.65 -15.21 12.28
C ASN A 24 1.91 -15.13 11.40
N GLN A 25 1.74 -15.31 10.08
CA GLN A 25 2.82 -15.30 9.11
C GLN A 25 3.36 -13.90 8.79
N ILE A 26 2.66 -12.82 9.15
CA ILE A 26 3.12 -11.46 8.83
C ILE A 26 4.32 -11.10 9.71
N GLU A 27 5.42 -10.73 9.08
CA GLU A 27 6.66 -10.28 9.72
C GLU A 27 6.75 -8.74 9.76
N GLU A 28 6.26 -8.09 8.71
CA GLU A 28 6.26 -6.63 8.50
C GLU A 28 5.07 -6.29 7.60
N ILE A 29 4.52 -5.08 7.68
CA ILE A 29 3.52 -4.61 6.71
C ILE A 29 4.16 -3.56 5.81
N ILE A 30 4.11 -3.81 4.50
CA ILE A 30 4.62 -2.90 3.46
C ILE A 30 3.41 -2.43 2.66
N SER A 31 2.80 -1.31 3.07
CA SER A 31 1.52 -0.83 2.54
C SER A 31 1.40 0.69 2.66
N LEU A 32 0.45 1.28 1.94
CA LEU A 32 -0.02 2.65 2.19
C LEU A 32 -1.15 2.72 3.23
N ASP A 33 -1.40 1.62 3.96
CA ASP A 33 -2.41 1.55 5.01
C ASP A 33 -2.26 2.71 5.98
N TYR A 34 -3.20 3.66 5.98
CA TYR A 34 -3.02 4.89 6.73
C TYR A 34 -2.93 4.67 8.26
N LEU A 35 -3.58 3.63 8.79
CA LEU A 35 -3.62 3.35 10.23
C LEU A 35 -2.42 2.51 10.69
N LEU A 36 -1.95 1.58 9.86
CA LEU A 36 -0.82 0.71 10.20
C LEU A 36 0.51 1.34 9.76
N CYS A 37 0.55 1.95 8.59
CA CYS A 37 1.71 2.58 7.97
C CYS A 37 1.39 4.07 7.74
N SER A 38 1.32 4.86 8.82
CA SER A 38 0.99 6.28 8.73
C SER A 38 1.97 7.04 7.84
N SER A 39 1.45 7.98 7.05
CA SER A 39 2.26 8.86 6.21
C SER A 39 3.25 9.65 7.04
N CYS A 40 4.49 9.84 6.57
CA CYS A 40 5.43 10.73 7.24
C CYS A 40 5.37 12.18 6.74
N ILE A 41 4.52 12.47 5.74
CA ILE A 41 4.31 13.83 5.23
C ILE A 41 2.95 14.34 5.74
N HIS A 42 3.00 15.19 6.76
CA HIS A 42 1.79 15.75 7.39
C HIS A 42 1.53 17.21 7.03
N THR A 43 2.52 17.89 6.45
CA THR A 43 2.45 19.31 6.11
C THR A 43 2.65 19.53 4.62
N PHE A 44 1.76 20.33 4.04
CA PHE A 44 1.70 20.62 2.63
C PHE A 44 1.81 22.13 2.41
N ASN A 45 2.65 22.51 1.46
CA ASN A 45 2.82 23.88 0.98
C ASN A 45 2.39 23.99 -0.49
N ASP A 46 2.34 25.21 -1.02
CA ASP A 46 1.86 25.46 -2.38
C ASP A 46 2.73 24.82 -3.47
N GLU A 47 4.03 24.61 -3.20
CA GLU A 47 4.93 23.94 -4.14
C GLU A 47 4.63 22.44 -4.25
N ASP A 48 4.16 21.80 -3.18
CA ASP A 48 3.81 20.38 -3.17
C ASP A 48 2.74 20.05 -4.23
N ALA A 49 1.80 20.95 -4.47
CA ALA A 49 0.71 20.76 -5.43
C ALA A 49 1.20 20.46 -6.87
N LYS A 50 2.45 20.83 -7.21
CA LYS A 50 3.09 20.51 -8.50
C LYS A 50 3.56 19.06 -8.56
N TYR A 51 3.86 18.47 -7.41
CA TYR A 51 4.45 17.15 -7.26
C TYR A 51 3.49 16.11 -6.72
N ILE A 52 2.24 16.45 -6.38
CA ILE A 52 1.24 15.46 -5.96
C ILE A 52 0.89 14.51 -7.12
N PHE A 53 0.80 13.22 -6.78
CA PHE A 53 0.32 12.16 -7.65
C PHE A 53 -1.17 12.39 -7.95
N ARG A 54 -1.48 12.79 -9.17
CA ARG A 54 -2.86 13.04 -9.59
C ARG A 54 -3.49 11.74 -10.09
N SER A 55 -4.00 10.94 -9.15
CA SER A 55 -4.90 9.81 -9.44
C SER A 55 -6.33 10.25 -9.72
N GLY A 56 -6.73 11.43 -9.22
CA GLY A 56 -8.11 11.92 -9.25
C GLY A 56 -8.84 11.76 -7.91
N ASP A 57 -8.24 11.07 -6.94
CA ASP A 57 -8.85 10.78 -5.64
C ASP A 57 -8.30 11.69 -4.53
N PHE A 58 -9.20 12.11 -3.63
CA PHE A 58 -8.88 13.06 -2.56
C PHE A 58 -7.87 12.53 -1.53
N CYS A 59 -7.64 11.22 -1.50
CA CYS A 59 -6.90 10.54 -0.42
C CYS A 59 -5.44 10.21 -0.80
N ASP A 60 -5.01 10.63 -1.99
CA ASP A 60 -3.66 10.37 -2.52
C ASP A 60 -2.74 11.61 -2.42
N PHE A 61 -3.06 12.56 -1.54
CA PHE A 61 -2.40 13.87 -1.44
C PHE A 61 -0.95 13.81 -0.89
N ASP A 62 -0.63 12.77 -0.15
CA ASP A 62 0.71 12.46 0.40
C ASP A 62 1.51 11.50 -0.50
N ILE A 63 1.00 11.21 -1.70
CA ILE A 63 1.71 10.47 -2.75
C ILE A 63 2.24 11.48 -3.76
N PHE A 64 3.51 11.36 -4.12
CA PHE A 64 4.22 12.28 -4.98
C PHE A 64 4.54 11.64 -6.34
N ASN A 65 4.60 12.43 -7.40
CA ASN A 65 4.98 12.00 -8.74
C ASN A 65 6.50 12.13 -9.01
N ASN A 66 7.26 12.67 -8.06
CA ASN A 66 8.69 12.90 -8.16
C ASN A 66 9.41 12.38 -6.91
N LEU A 67 10.29 11.39 -7.10
CA LEU A 67 11.03 10.75 -6.03
C LEU A 67 12.02 11.70 -5.36
N ASP A 68 12.84 12.42 -6.13
CA ASP A 68 13.86 13.31 -5.58
C ASP A 68 13.24 14.41 -4.71
N TYR A 69 12.09 14.93 -5.14
CA TYR A 69 11.32 15.90 -4.37
C TYR A 69 10.81 15.30 -3.05
N LEU A 70 10.19 14.12 -3.09
CA LEU A 70 9.76 13.42 -1.88
C LEU A 70 10.94 13.21 -0.92
N LEU A 71 12.06 12.69 -1.43
CA LEU A 71 13.26 12.42 -0.63
C LEU A 71 13.82 13.70 0.00
N SER A 72 13.72 14.85 -0.68
CA SER A 72 14.14 16.14 -0.12
C SER A 72 13.32 16.60 1.08
N LYS A 73 12.11 16.04 1.29
CA LYS A 73 11.25 16.33 2.45
C LYS A 73 11.51 15.43 3.66
N ILE A 74 12.43 14.48 3.55
CA ILE A 74 12.69 13.47 4.59
C ILE A 74 13.98 13.83 5.33
N ASP A 75 13.86 14.28 6.58
CA ASP A 75 15.02 14.64 7.41
C ASP A 75 15.84 13.42 7.88
N ASN A 76 15.19 12.28 8.07
CA ASN A 76 15.80 11.00 8.46
C ASN A 76 14.95 9.82 7.97
N PHE A 77 15.56 8.64 7.81
CA PHE A 77 14.89 7.43 7.32
C PHE A 77 14.59 6.41 8.42
N ASP A 78 14.91 6.73 9.68
CA ASP A 78 14.77 5.79 10.80
C ASP A 78 13.28 5.51 11.06
N GLY A 79 12.92 4.23 11.12
CA GLY A 79 11.53 3.81 11.27
C GLY A 79 10.63 4.04 10.05
N LYS A 80 11.19 4.46 8.90
CA LYS A 80 10.42 4.79 7.68
C LYS A 80 10.69 3.82 6.55
N GLN A 81 9.74 3.72 5.64
CA GLN A 81 9.87 3.02 4.37
C GLN A 81 9.42 3.93 3.22
N VAL A 82 10.22 3.97 2.16
CA VAL A 82 9.89 4.70 0.93
C VAL A 82 9.30 3.71 -0.05
N LEU A 83 8.10 4.00 -0.52
CA LEU A 83 7.34 3.15 -1.43
C LEU A 83 7.22 3.82 -2.80
N ALA A 84 7.36 3.03 -3.84
CA ALA A 84 6.85 3.37 -5.17
C ALA A 84 5.59 2.56 -5.40
N VAL A 85 4.56 3.18 -5.98
CA VAL A 85 3.22 2.59 -6.05
C VAL A 85 2.57 2.83 -7.39
N ILE A 86 1.69 1.92 -7.77
CA ILE A 86 0.92 2.01 -9.00
C ILE A 86 -0.52 1.64 -8.67
N LYS A 87 -1.42 2.62 -8.80
CA LYS A 87 -2.86 2.43 -8.61
C LYS A 87 -3.49 1.79 -9.84
N GLU A 88 -4.37 0.82 -9.63
CA GLU A 88 -5.12 0.07 -10.66
C GLU A 88 -4.22 -0.34 -11.83
N PRO A 89 -3.14 -1.12 -11.58
CA PRO A 89 -2.28 -1.58 -12.65
C PRO A 89 -3.09 -2.42 -13.64
N THR A 90 -2.90 -2.19 -14.93
CA THR A 90 -3.63 -2.92 -15.99
C THR A 90 -3.00 -4.25 -16.36
N GLN A 91 -1.85 -4.57 -15.75
CA GLN A 91 -1.05 -5.78 -16.00
C GLN A 91 -0.21 -6.13 -14.77
N ASP A 92 0.35 -7.33 -14.77
CA ASP A 92 1.29 -7.76 -13.74
C ASP A 92 2.53 -6.85 -13.69
N CYS A 93 2.76 -6.27 -12.51
CA CYS A 93 3.85 -5.41 -12.11
C CYS A 93 5.08 -6.16 -11.59
N GLY A 94 5.03 -7.49 -11.42
CA GLY A 94 6.18 -8.29 -10.98
C GLY A 94 7.40 -8.22 -11.91
N HIS A 95 7.21 -7.80 -13.16
CA HIS A 95 8.27 -7.58 -14.15
C HIS A 95 8.67 -6.11 -14.31
N VAL A 96 8.01 -5.19 -13.61
CA VAL A 96 8.32 -3.76 -13.69
C VAL A 96 9.61 -3.50 -12.93
N SER A 97 10.62 -3.01 -13.65
CA SER A 97 11.90 -2.63 -13.05
C SER A 97 11.89 -1.15 -12.71
N LEU A 98 12.05 -0.83 -11.41
CA LEU A 98 12.17 0.52 -10.89
C LEU A 98 13.54 0.66 -10.21
N ASN A 99 14.31 1.67 -10.59
CA ASN A 99 15.64 1.89 -10.02
C ASN A 99 15.56 2.07 -8.51
N HIS A 100 16.38 1.34 -7.74
CA HIS A 100 16.39 1.34 -6.27
C HIS A 100 15.14 0.76 -5.60
N PHE A 101 14.18 0.22 -6.36
CA PHE A 101 12.96 -0.35 -5.78
C PHE A 101 12.85 -1.84 -6.12
N LYS A 102 12.36 -2.60 -5.15
CA LYS A 102 11.99 -4.00 -5.32
C LYS A 102 10.48 -4.14 -5.23
N PHE A 103 9.89 -4.95 -6.11
CA PHE A 103 8.48 -5.30 -6.05
C PHE A 103 8.18 -6.24 -4.87
N TYR A 104 7.11 -5.96 -4.12
CA TYR A 104 6.71 -6.74 -2.94
C TYR A 104 5.31 -7.37 -3.06
N GLY A 105 4.48 -6.92 -4.00
CA GLY A 105 3.15 -7.48 -4.23
C GLY A 105 2.09 -6.41 -4.44
N TYR A 106 0.84 -6.81 -4.25
CA TYR A 106 -0.35 -5.99 -4.40
C TYR A 106 -1.08 -5.87 -3.07
N ASP A 107 -1.51 -4.65 -2.77
CA ASP A 107 -2.48 -4.38 -1.71
C ASP A 107 -3.84 -4.02 -2.32
N LEU A 108 -4.90 -4.20 -1.55
CA LEU A 108 -6.25 -3.72 -1.87
C LEU A 108 -6.62 -2.68 -0.83
N LEU A 109 -6.60 -1.41 -1.23
CA LEU A 109 -6.85 -0.29 -0.34
C LEU A 109 -8.23 0.30 -0.61
N GLU A 110 -8.99 0.52 0.46
CA GLU A 110 -10.28 1.22 0.38
C GLU A 110 -10.06 2.68 -0.08
N ASP A 111 -10.85 3.14 -1.06
CA ASP A 111 -10.58 4.36 -1.82
C ASP A 111 -10.57 5.63 -0.97
N CYS A 112 -11.41 5.71 0.07
CA CYS A 112 -11.57 6.91 0.88
C CYS A 112 -10.63 6.98 2.09
N SER A 113 -10.22 5.86 2.66
CA SER A 113 -9.41 5.82 3.89
C SER A 113 -8.02 5.24 3.69
N ARG A 114 -7.73 4.69 2.51
CA ARG A 114 -6.56 3.85 2.23
C ARG A 114 -6.31 2.82 3.32
N ARG A 115 -7.37 2.20 3.84
CA ARG A 115 -7.23 1.05 4.73
C ARG A 115 -7.12 -0.20 3.88
N SER A 116 -6.11 -1.01 4.16
CA SER A 116 -5.94 -2.31 3.54
C SER A 116 -7.06 -3.23 3.98
N VAL A 117 -7.84 -3.67 3.01
CA VAL A 117 -8.88 -4.70 3.22
C VAL A 117 -8.24 -6.06 3.56
N LEU A 118 -6.95 -6.22 3.28
CA LEU A 118 -6.17 -7.42 3.58
C LEU A 118 -5.74 -7.41 5.05
N THR A 119 -4.99 -6.38 5.49
CA THR A 119 -4.31 -6.40 6.79
C THR A 119 -5.00 -5.61 7.90
N ASN A 120 -5.73 -4.53 7.59
CA ASN A 120 -6.36 -3.69 8.62
C ASN A 120 -7.74 -4.20 9.00
N CYS A 121 -8.51 -4.59 7.99
CA CYS A 121 -9.76 -5.30 8.21
C CYS A 121 -9.54 -6.77 8.61
N CYS A 122 -8.32 -7.16 9.03
CA CYS A 122 -8.02 -8.42 9.74
C CYS A 122 -8.57 -9.71 9.08
N GLY A 123 -8.71 -9.76 7.75
CA GLY A 123 -9.35 -10.90 7.08
C GLY A 123 -10.82 -11.13 7.49
N LEU A 124 -11.48 -10.10 8.03
CA LEU A 124 -12.87 -10.14 8.53
C LEU A 124 -13.88 -10.58 7.45
N TYR A 125 -13.54 -10.39 6.18
CA TYR A 125 -14.42 -10.73 5.06
C TYR A 125 -14.28 -12.19 4.64
N ASP A 126 -13.07 -12.74 4.67
CA ASP A 126 -12.85 -14.16 4.37
C ASP A 126 -11.50 -14.66 4.95
N PRO A 127 -11.50 -15.70 5.81
CA PRO A 127 -10.29 -16.39 6.26
C PRO A 127 -9.41 -16.91 5.12
N PHE A 128 -9.94 -17.18 3.93
CA PHE A 128 -9.17 -17.56 2.76
C PHE A 128 -8.20 -16.46 2.33
N PHE A 129 -8.56 -15.18 2.46
CA PHE A 129 -7.66 -14.08 2.09
C PHE A 129 -6.41 -14.06 2.97
N SER A 130 -6.55 -14.41 4.25
CA SER A 130 -5.41 -14.48 5.17
C SER A 130 -4.31 -15.44 4.70
N LYS A 131 -4.64 -16.48 3.91
CA LYS A 131 -3.67 -17.46 3.39
C LYS A 131 -2.98 -17.02 2.11
N GLU A 132 -3.60 -16.11 1.36
CA GLU A 132 -3.07 -15.57 0.10
C GLU A 132 -2.11 -14.40 0.34
N VAL A 133 -2.09 -13.87 1.55
CA VAL A 133 -1.24 -12.76 1.97
C VAL A 133 0.15 -13.28 2.37
N SER A 134 1.17 -12.72 1.73
CA SER A 134 2.58 -12.94 2.04
C SER A 134 2.94 -12.48 3.45
N LYS A 135 4.17 -12.77 3.86
CA LYS A 135 4.72 -12.27 5.14
C LYS A 135 4.81 -10.73 5.22
N TYR A 136 4.59 -10.02 4.12
CA TYR A 136 4.62 -8.56 4.04
C TYR A 136 3.23 -7.89 4.02
N GLY A 137 2.15 -8.67 4.18
CA GLY A 137 0.79 -8.13 4.12
C GLY A 137 0.22 -7.97 2.70
N LEU A 138 0.90 -8.49 1.68
CA LEU A 138 0.55 -8.28 0.27
C LEU A 138 0.25 -9.59 -0.47
N ILE A 139 -0.56 -9.52 -1.53
CA ILE A 139 -0.78 -10.62 -2.47
C ILE A 139 0.32 -10.57 -3.54
N GLU A 140 1.03 -11.65 -3.78
CA GLU A 140 2.14 -11.67 -4.76
C GLU A 140 1.66 -11.82 -6.22
N ASP A 141 0.49 -12.43 -6.42
CA ASP A 141 -0.07 -12.73 -7.74
C ASP A 141 -1.13 -11.71 -8.18
N TYR A 142 -0.92 -11.10 -9.34
CA TYR A 142 -1.81 -10.07 -9.89
C TYR A 142 -3.24 -10.58 -10.16
N HIS A 143 -3.37 -11.80 -10.71
CA HIS A 143 -4.67 -12.36 -11.03
C HIS A 143 -5.47 -12.68 -9.77
N LYS A 144 -4.79 -13.17 -8.72
CA LYS A 144 -5.41 -13.36 -7.40
C LYS A 144 -5.90 -12.04 -6.81
N ALA A 145 -5.10 -10.97 -6.89
CA ALA A 145 -5.54 -9.65 -6.43
C ALA A 145 -6.82 -9.19 -7.16
N LYS A 146 -6.91 -9.37 -8.49
CA LYS A 146 -8.14 -9.07 -9.26
C LYS A 146 -9.32 -9.95 -8.87
N ILE A 147 -9.11 -11.24 -8.62
CA ILE A 147 -10.17 -12.16 -8.20
C ILE A 147 -10.73 -11.72 -6.83
N ILE A 148 -9.86 -11.40 -5.87
CA ILE A 148 -10.27 -10.95 -4.53
C ILE A 148 -10.99 -9.60 -4.60
N GLN A 149 -10.47 -8.63 -5.36
CA GLN A 149 -11.15 -7.34 -5.57
C GLN A 149 -12.54 -7.53 -6.16
N LYS A 150 -12.67 -8.38 -7.19
CA LYS A 150 -13.96 -8.68 -7.81
C LYS A 150 -14.93 -9.32 -6.82
N TRP A 151 -14.45 -10.30 -6.05
CA TRP A 151 -15.26 -10.95 -5.01
C TRP A 151 -15.76 -9.94 -3.98
N LEU A 152 -14.91 -9.02 -3.52
CA LEU A 152 -15.29 -7.97 -2.57
C LEU A 152 -16.37 -7.05 -3.14
N ILE A 153 -16.26 -6.64 -4.40
CA ILE A 153 -17.29 -5.81 -5.05
C ILE A 153 -18.64 -6.55 -5.13
N GLU A 154 -18.62 -7.86 -5.38
CA GLU A 154 -19.83 -8.67 -5.54
C GLU A 154 -20.50 -9.01 -4.20
N ASN A 155 -19.71 -9.25 -3.14
CA ASN A 155 -20.21 -9.76 -1.86
C ASN A 155 -20.29 -8.67 -0.78
N GLU A 156 -19.47 -7.63 -0.87
CA GLU A 156 -19.42 -6.50 0.06
C GLU A 156 -19.49 -5.16 -0.70
N PRO A 157 -20.63 -4.82 -1.35
CA PRO A 157 -20.73 -3.66 -2.24
C PRO A 157 -20.48 -2.31 -1.56
N SER A 158 -20.48 -2.27 -0.23
CA SER A 158 -20.15 -1.09 0.58
C SER A 158 -18.65 -0.79 0.63
N ILE A 159 -17.81 -1.72 0.18
CA ILE A 159 -16.36 -1.60 0.18
C ILE A 159 -15.90 -1.35 -1.24
N HIS A 160 -15.50 -0.10 -1.51
CA HIS A 160 -14.85 0.29 -2.74
C HIS A 160 -13.34 0.30 -2.51
N CYS A 161 -12.62 -0.56 -3.22
CA CYS A 161 -11.17 -0.66 -3.08
C CYS A 161 -10.48 -0.71 -4.44
N CYS A 162 -9.31 -0.08 -4.50
CA CYS A 162 -8.39 -0.15 -5.61
C CYS A 162 -7.25 -1.12 -5.32
N ILE A 163 -6.72 -1.75 -6.37
CA ILE A 163 -5.48 -2.50 -6.30
C ILE A 163 -4.30 -1.55 -6.42
N TRP A 164 -3.32 -1.73 -5.57
CA TRP A 164 -2.07 -0.98 -5.57
C TRP A 164 -0.90 -1.95 -5.69
N ALA A 165 -0.12 -1.83 -6.77
CA ALA A 165 1.18 -2.49 -6.83
C ALA A 165 2.14 -1.74 -5.90
N ILE A 166 2.82 -2.47 -5.01
CA ILE A 166 3.70 -1.90 -3.99
C ILE A 166 5.14 -2.34 -4.28
N PHE A 167 6.00 -1.34 -4.36
CA PHE A 167 7.44 -1.50 -4.43
C PHE A 167 8.06 -0.76 -3.26
N ARG A 168 9.12 -1.31 -2.68
CA ARG A 168 9.85 -0.67 -1.58
C ARG A 168 11.27 -0.33 -2.02
N MET A 169 11.75 0.84 -1.61
CA MET A 169 13.11 1.27 -1.86
C MET A 169 14.07 0.37 -1.08
N GLU A 170 15.02 -0.25 -1.78
CA GLU A 170 16.10 -1.05 -1.20
C GLU A 170 17.40 -0.23 -1.29
N LYS A 171 18.19 -0.25 -0.20
CA LYS A 171 19.46 0.49 -0.10
C LYS A 171 20.57 -0.23 -0.85
#